data_AF-A0AAU2IEH2-F1
#
_entry.id   AF-A0AAU2IEH2-F1
#
_cell.length_a   1.000
_cell.length_b   1.000
_cell.length_c   1.000
_cell.angle_alpha   90.00
_cell.angle_beta   90.00
_cell.angle_gamma   90.00
#
_symmetry.space_group_name_H-M   'P 1'
#
loop_
_entity.id
_entity.type
_entity.pdbx_description
1 polymer ?
#
loop_
_entity_poly.entity_id
_entity_poly.type
_entity_poly.pdbx_seq_one_letter_code
_entity_poly.pdbx_strand_id
1 'polypeptide(L)'
;MTFHNGADLPYSGLKLLGKIGDGGQGEVHAVGGPGDLLYKSYREPHKVDGSSLAALVAYRQALAAADRDRLDAETAWPLCRVLDAGTVTGFLMRRAPATTNWRTPKGDTKLIELSYLLREPKAAWQAVPQPEPDARLGIAVALTGLFGRLHAAGLVVGDLSQANVLWTLTPEPAVFLLDCDGIRLVGRPAVLDQADTPDWHDPLAPAGTATVDSDRYKASLMIGRVLMRDPYAHPGRPMAPLSGVLDDRREAAVRGLWARAAGPYGSRPDLGQWQTALAGRETIKLIAAAPAPRPVVDRSMFDTARQRGTIQLNGRGGPG
;
A
#
# COMPACT_ATOMS: atom_id res chain seq x y z
N MET A 1 23.04 13.97 -11.52
CA MET A 1 21.64 13.89 -11.99
C MET A 1 20.73 13.91 -10.78
N THR A 2 19.69 14.76 -10.76
CA THR A 2 18.74 14.87 -9.65
C THR A 2 17.50 14.03 -9.95
N PHE A 3 17.54 12.72 -9.68
CA PHE A 3 16.40 11.80 -9.85
C PHE A 3 15.22 12.11 -8.91
N HIS A 4 15.42 12.97 -7.91
CA HIS A 4 14.39 13.39 -6.96
C HIS A 4 13.25 14.20 -7.56
N ASN A 5 13.44 14.82 -8.74
CA ASN A 5 12.43 15.68 -9.37
C ASN A 5 11.41 14.90 -10.22
N GLY A 6 11.58 13.58 -10.39
CA GLY A 6 10.67 12.75 -11.18
C GLY A 6 10.80 12.86 -12.69
N ALA A 7 11.79 13.61 -13.20
CA ALA A 7 12.04 13.69 -14.63
C ALA A 7 12.50 12.34 -15.18
N ASP A 8 12.03 12.00 -16.38
CA ASP A 8 12.46 10.82 -17.10
C ASP A 8 13.97 10.82 -17.35
N LEU A 9 14.58 9.64 -17.29
CA LEU A 9 16.02 9.46 -17.53
C LEU A 9 16.26 8.62 -18.78
N PRO A 10 17.20 9.02 -19.66
CA PRO A 10 17.63 8.16 -20.73
C PRO A 10 18.42 6.98 -20.16
N TYR A 11 18.21 5.77 -20.71
CA TYR A 11 18.92 4.56 -20.32
C TYR A 11 20.43 4.70 -20.47
N SER A 12 20.89 5.39 -21.52
CA SER A 12 22.31 5.71 -21.75
C SER A 12 22.93 6.61 -20.66
N GLY A 13 22.11 7.26 -19.84
CA GLY A 13 22.54 8.04 -18.68
C GLY A 13 22.75 7.23 -17.41
N LEU A 14 22.37 5.94 -17.39
CA LEU A 14 22.55 5.07 -16.24
C LEU A 14 23.94 4.45 -16.21
N LYS A 15 24.60 4.54 -15.05
CA LYS A 15 25.77 3.72 -14.74
C LYS A 15 25.31 2.44 -14.05
N LEU A 16 24.94 1.42 -14.82
CA LEU A 16 24.57 0.13 -14.24
C LEU A 16 25.78 -0.57 -13.62
N LEU A 17 25.56 -1.13 -12.44
CA LEU A 17 26.49 -2.00 -11.73
C LEU A 17 25.97 -3.44 -11.82
N GLY A 18 26.33 -4.30 -10.87
CA GLY A 18 25.88 -5.69 -10.85
C GLY A 18 24.36 -5.84 -10.71
N LYS A 19 23.85 -6.91 -11.31
CA LYS A 19 22.51 -7.44 -11.06
C LYS A 19 22.42 -7.91 -9.61
N ILE A 20 21.39 -7.46 -8.90
CA ILE A 20 21.16 -7.80 -7.48
C ILE A 20 19.85 -8.55 -7.26
N GLY A 21 18.97 -8.60 -8.26
CA GLY A 21 17.69 -9.26 -8.17
C GLY A 21 17.17 -9.69 -9.53
N ASP A 22 16.36 -10.74 -9.52
CA ASP A 22 15.70 -11.31 -10.68
C ASP A 22 14.30 -11.74 -10.25
N GLY A 23 13.27 -11.20 -10.90
CA GLY A 23 11.88 -11.57 -10.69
C GLY A 23 11.14 -11.86 -11.99
N GLY A 24 9.87 -12.24 -11.85
CA GLY A 24 9.02 -12.62 -12.99
C GLY A 24 8.80 -11.49 -14.01
N GLN A 25 8.69 -10.25 -13.54
CA GLN A 25 8.41 -9.09 -14.40
C GLN A 25 9.67 -8.32 -14.83
N GLY A 26 10.82 -8.58 -14.21
CA GLY A 26 11.96 -7.71 -14.36
C GLY A 26 13.24 -8.15 -13.68
N GLU A 27 14.30 -7.41 -13.94
CA GLU A 27 15.58 -7.55 -13.26
C GLU A 27 15.89 -6.28 -12.46
N VAL A 28 16.62 -6.44 -11.36
CA VAL A 28 17.02 -5.32 -10.51
C VAL A 28 18.54 -5.18 -10.54
N HIS A 29 19.00 -4.00 -10.95
CA HIS A 29 20.41 -3.66 -11.09
C HIS A 29 20.76 -2.51 -10.14
N ALA A 30 21.93 -2.59 -9.52
CA ALA A 30 22.43 -1.45 -8.75
C ALA A 30 22.85 -0.31 -9.70
N VAL A 31 22.58 0.94 -9.32
CA VAL A 31 22.97 2.11 -10.12
C VAL A 31 24.09 2.85 -9.41
N GLY A 32 25.19 3.09 -10.13
CA GLY A 32 26.32 3.85 -9.64
C GLY A 32 25.99 5.34 -9.53
N GLY A 33 26.43 5.96 -8.45
CA GLY A 33 26.17 7.37 -8.15
C GLY A 33 25.66 7.56 -6.72
N PRO A 34 25.27 8.78 -6.35
CA PRO A 34 24.72 9.06 -5.03
C PRO A 34 23.30 8.47 -4.87
N GLY A 35 22.92 8.16 -3.63
CA GLY A 35 21.53 7.84 -3.26
C GLY A 35 21.15 6.37 -3.17
N ASP A 36 22.10 5.45 -3.35
CA ASP A 36 21.92 3.99 -3.30
C ASP A 36 20.69 3.48 -4.07
N LEU A 37 20.64 3.85 -5.34
CA LEU A 37 19.52 3.59 -6.22
C LEU A 37 19.61 2.24 -6.90
N LEU A 38 18.43 1.74 -7.23
CA LEU A 38 18.22 0.54 -8.03
C LEU A 38 17.48 0.90 -9.31
N TYR A 39 17.83 0.23 -10.39
CA TYR A 39 17.08 0.23 -11.63
C TYR A 39 16.36 -1.10 -11.74
N LYS A 40 15.02 -1.07 -11.75
CA LYS A 40 14.19 -2.23 -12.09
C LYS A 40 13.85 -2.15 -13.57
N SER A 41 14.40 -3.07 -14.37
CA SER A 41 14.12 -3.20 -15.79
C SER A 41 12.94 -4.16 -16.01
N TYR A 42 12.13 -3.89 -17.03
CA TYR A 42 11.07 -4.79 -17.47
C TYR A 42 11.58 -5.81 -18.46
N ARG A 43 11.16 -7.08 -18.33
CA ARG A 43 11.49 -8.14 -19.31
C ARG A 43 10.79 -7.93 -20.64
N GLU A 44 9.57 -7.39 -20.60
CA GLU A 44 8.75 -7.10 -21.77
C GLU A 44 8.36 -5.61 -21.79
N PRO A 45 9.30 -4.67 -22.07
CA PRO A 45 9.04 -3.23 -22.06
C PRO A 45 7.86 -2.79 -22.93
N HIS A 46 7.57 -3.53 -24.00
CA HIS A 46 6.48 -3.25 -24.93
C HIS A 46 5.07 -3.48 -24.33
N LYS A 47 4.95 -4.19 -23.21
CA LYS A 47 3.68 -4.41 -22.48
C LYS A 47 3.44 -3.36 -21.39
N VAL A 48 4.41 -2.50 -21.13
CA VAL A 48 4.39 -1.55 -20.01
C VAL A 48 3.46 -0.38 -20.33
N ASP A 49 2.49 -0.13 -19.45
CA ASP A 49 1.76 1.13 -19.44
C ASP A 49 2.63 2.23 -18.80
N GLY A 50 3.41 2.90 -19.65
CA GLY A 50 4.27 3.99 -19.22
C GLY A 50 3.53 5.19 -18.62
N SER A 51 2.23 5.35 -18.90
CA SER A 51 1.40 6.43 -18.36
C SER A 51 0.99 6.16 -16.92
N SER A 52 0.68 4.91 -16.58
CA SER A 52 0.43 4.47 -15.22
C SER A 52 1.68 4.60 -14.34
N LEU A 53 2.84 4.23 -14.87
CA LEU A 53 4.10 4.40 -14.14
C LEU A 53 4.43 5.89 -13.91
N ALA A 54 4.17 6.74 -14.92
CA ALA A 54 4.30 8.20 -14.76
C ALA A 54 3.35 8.76 -13.71
N ALA A 55 2.13 8.23 -13.59
CA ALA A 55 1.17 8.64 -12.56
C ALA A 55 1.67 8.32 -11.15
N LEU A 56 2.35 7.19 -10.94
CA LEU A 56 2.98 6.85 -9.65
C LEU A 56 4.12 7.81 -9.31
N VAL A 57 4.97 8.13 -10.29
CA VAL A 57 6.04 9.14 -10.12
C VAL A 57 5.44 10.49 -9.76
N ALA A 58 4.41 10.93 -10.51
CA ALA A 58 3.73 12.21 -10.28
C ALA A 58 3.03 12.26 -8.90
N TYR A 59 2.39 11.17 -8.46
CA TYR A 59 1.80 11.05 -7.13
C TYR A 59 2.83 11.37 -6.04
N ARG A 60 4.01 10.73 -6.09
CA ARG A 60 5.09 11.01 -5.15
C ARG A 60 5.54 12.47 -5.16
N GLN A 61 5.61 13.10 -6.35
CA GLN A 61 6.01 14.51 -6.47
C GLN A 61 4.95 15.48 -5.92
N ALA A 62 3.68 15.08 -5.90
CA ALA A 62 2.59 15.88 -5.36
C ALA A 62 2.49 15.80 -3.83
N LEU A 63 3.12 14.81 -3.19
CA LEU A 63 3.11 14.68 -1.73
C LEU A 63 3.87 15.82 -1.05
N ALA A 64 3.35 16.26 0.10
CA ALA A 64 4.10 17.10 1.03
C ALA A 64 5.41 16.41 1.45
N ALA A 65 6.42 17.19 1.83
CA ALA A 65 7.76 16.66 2.12
C ALA A 65 7.73 15.51 3.14
N ALA A 66 7.03 15.70 4.26
CA ALA A 66 6.92 14.67 5.30
C ALA A 66 6.27 13.36 4.81
N ASP A 67 5.20 13.44 4.00
CA ASP A 67 4.53 12.25 3.46
C ASP A 67 5.38 11.55 2.40
N ARG A 68 6.14 12.32 1.62
CA ARG A 68 7.08 11.81 0.63
C ARG A 68 8.26 11.10 1.28
N ASP A 69 8.84 11.69 2.32
CA ASP A 69 9.95 11.09 3.07
C ASP A 69 9.49 9.79 3.74
N ARG A 70 8.26 9.78 4.26
CA ARG A 70 7.65 8.56 4.80
C ARG A 70 7.43 7.49 3.74
N LEU A 71 6.86 7.85 2.58
CA LEU A 71 6.66 6.92 1.47
C LEU A 71 8.01 6.30 1.03
N ASP A 72 9.03 7.14 0.88
CA ASP A 72 10.39 6.72 0.52
C ASP A 72 11.05 5.80 1.55
N ALA A 73 10.75 6.00 2.84
CA ALA A 73 11.29 5.19 3.93
C ALA A 73 10.59 3.82 4.05
N GLU A 74 9.34 3.71 3.59
CA GLU A 74 8.50 2.53 3.76
C GLU A 74 8.30 1.72 2.47
N THR A 75 8.76 2.22 1.30
CA THR A 75 8.48 1.59 0.01
C THR A 75 9.59 1.74 -1.02
N ALA A 76 9.72 0.75 -1.92
CA ALA A 76 10.51 0.83 -3.14
C ALA A 76 9.77 1.61 -4.24
N TRP A 77 9.35 2.85 -3.94
CA TRP A 77 8.49 3.63 -4.84
C TRP A 77 9.20 4.04 -6.14
N PRO A 78 8.50 4.05 -7.29
CA PRO A 78 9.04 4.61 -8.53
C PRO A 78 9.41 6.09 -8.42
N LEU A 79 10.71 6.40 -8.57
CA LEU A 79 11.23 7.76 -8.50
C LEU A 79 11.14 8.48 -9.84
N CYS A 80 11.44 7.79 -10.93
CA CYS A 80 11.37 8.29 -12.31
C CYS A 80 11.38 7.11 -13.28
N ARG A 81 10.90 7.34 -14.51
CA ARG A 81 10.96 6.34 -15.58
C ARG A 81 12.33 6.38 -16.25
N VAL A 82 12.76 5.23 -16.74
CA VAL A 82 13.93 5.09 -17.58
C VAL A 82 13.46 4.77 -18.99
N LEU A 83 13.95 5.54 -19.96
CA LEU A 83 13.57 5.44 -21.36
C LEU A 83 14.76 5.04 -22.23
N ASP A 84 14.55 4.11 -23.14
CA ASP A 84 15.47 3.82 -24.24
C ASP A 84 14.76 4.06 -25.57
N ALA A 85 15.29 4.97 -26.38
CA ALA A 85 14.68 5.41 -27.64
C ALA A 85 13.16 5.72 -27.55
N GLY A 86 12.72 6.31 -26.43
CA GLY A 86 11.31 6.64 -26.18
C GLY A 86 10.46 5.52 -25.57
N THR A 87 10.99 4.29 -25.47
CA THR A 87 10.33 3.15 -24.82
C THR A 87 10.65 3.16 -23.34
N VAL A 88 9.64 3.01 -22.47
CA VAL A 88 9.86 2.85 -21.02
C VAL A 88 10.43 1.46 -20.75
N THR A 89 11.70 1.41 -20.37
CA THR A 89 12.42 0.15 -20.09
C THR A 89 12.40 -0.24 -18.62
N GLY A 90 12.08 0.71 -17.74
CA GLY A 90 12.02 0.47 -16.31
C GLY A 90 11.88 1.76 -15.50
N PHE A 91 12.28 1.70 -14.23
CA PHE A 91 12.27 2.86 -13.33
C PHE A 91 13.40 2.80 -12.31
N LEU A 92 13.74 3.97 -11.75
CA LEU A 92 14.61 4.05 -10.59
C LEU A 92 13.80 3.99 -9.30
N MET A 93 14.32 3.30 -8.30
CA MET A 93 13.78 3.22 -6.95
C MET A 93 14.89 3.24 -5.90
N ARG A 94 14.54 3.54 -4.65
CA ARG A 94 15.48 3.42 -3.52
C ARG A 94 15.70 1.95 -3.18
N ARG A 95 16.92 1.59 -2.76
CA ARG A 95 17.16 0.30 -2.12
C ARG A 95 16.44 0.24 -0.77
N ALA A 96 15.94 -0.93 -0.41
CA ALA A 96 15.42 -1.20 0.92
C ALA A 96 16.49 -0.94 2.00
N PRO A 97 16.10 -0.51 3.22
CA PRO A 97 17.05 -0.27 4.31
C PRO A 97 17.93 -1.49 4.59
N ALA A 98 19.20 -1.27 4.93
CA ALA A 98 20.13 -2.38 5.23
C ALA A 98 19.67 -3.23 6.43
N THR A 99 18.81 -2.70 7.30
CA THR A 99 18.23 -3.40 8.45
C THR A 99 17.19 -4.46 8.05
N THR A 100 16.68 -4.44 6.82
CA THR A 100 15.84 -5.51 6.27
C THR A 100 16.65 -6.63 5.61
N ASN A 101 17.95 -6.72 5.90
CA ASN A 101 18.83 -7.74 5.36
C ASN A 101 19.41 -8.62 6.47
N TRP A 102 19.69 -9.87 6.12
CA TRP A 102 20.46 -10.80 6.96
C TRP A 102 21.60 -11.43 6.17
N ARG A 103 22.60 -11.95 6.88
CA ARG A 103 23.74 -12.67 6.28
C ARG A 103 23.55 -14.16 6.42
N THR A 104 23.64 -14.88 5.31
CA THR A 104 23.63 -16.34 5.32
C THR A 104 24.95 -16.88 5.91
N PRO A 105 24.98 -18.14 6.36
CA PRO A 105 26.23 -18.77 6.81
C PRO A 105 27.35 -18.80 5.75
N LYS A 106 26.98 -18.69 4.46
CA LYS A 106 27.94 -18.62 3.34
C LYS A 106 28.49 -17.21 3.09
N GLY A 107 28.01 -16.21 3.82
CA GLY A 107 28.42 -14.80 3.70
C GLY A 107 27.53 -13.95 2.80
N ASP A 108 26.60 -14.57 2.05
CA ASP A 108 25.66 -13.85 1.16
C ASP A 108 24.71 -12.95 1.95
N THR A 109 24.37 -11.79 1.41
CA THR A 109 23.33 -10.92 1.96
C THR A 109 21.99 -11.25 1.31
N LYS A 110 20.95 -11.47 2.12
CA LYS A 110 19.59 -11.75 1.68
C LYS A 110 18.59 -10.81 2.35
N LEU A 111 17.47 -10.56 1.68
CA LEU A 111 16.35 -9.82 2.24
C LEU A 111 15.66 -10.64 3.35
N ILE A 112 15.15 -9.95 4.36
CA ILE A 112 14.28 -10.49 5.40
C ILE A 112 12.82 -10.30 4.95
N GLU A 113 12.38 -11.19 4.07
CA GLU A 113 10.99 -11.26 3.61
C GLU A 113 10.03 -11.66 4.75
N LEU A 114 8.76 -11.27 4.61
CA LEU A 114 7.71 -11.63 5.56
C LEU A 114 7.54 -13.15 5.68
N SER A 115 7.90 -13.92 4.64
CA SER A 115 7.83 -15.39 4.63
C SER A 115 8.56 -16.06 5.80
N TYR A 116 9.67 -15.47 6.27
CA TYR A 116 10.42 -15.93 7.44
C TYR A 116 9.68 -15.69 8.75
N LEU A 117 8.81 -14.68 8.81
CA LEU A 117 8.01 -14.33 9.99
C LEU A 117 6.80 -15.24 10.17
N LEU A 118 6.32 -15.85 9.09
CA LEU A 118 5.13 -16.71 9.07
C LEU A 118 5.45 -18.16 9.42
N ARG A 119 6.71 -18.52 9.65
CA ARG A 119 7.16 -19.91 9.82
C ARG A 119 8.08 -20.05 11.02
N GLU A 120 8.16 -21.25 11.57
CA GLU A 120 9.23 -21.60 12.50
C GLU A 120 10.59 -21.55 11.79
N PRO A 121 11.64 -21.02 12.44
CA PRO A 121 13.00 -21.06 11.92
C PRO A 121 13.42 -22.47 11.52
N LYS A 122 14.11 -22.57 10.38
CA LYS A 122 14.81 -23.79 9.99
C LYS A 122 16.31 -23.54 10.02
N ALA A 123 17.10 -24.60 10.15
CA ALA A 123 18.57 -24.53 10.19
C ALA A 123 19.18 -23.62 9.09
N ALA A 124 18.62 -23.65 7.87
CA ALA A 124 19.10 -22.86 6.74
C ALA A 124 18.97 -21.33 6.90
N TRP A 125 18.11 -20.85 7.82
CA TRP A 125 17.83 -19.43 8.05
C TRP A 125 17.62 -19.11 9.53
N GLN A 126 18.23 -19.91 10.41
CA GLN A 126 18.19 -19.72 11.87
C GLN A 126 18.76 -18.37 12.35
N ALA A 127 19.57 -17.72 11.50
CA ALA A 127 20.14 -16.40 11.77
C ALA A 127 19.16 -15.25 11.48
N VAL A 128 18.03 -15.51 10.82
CA VAL A 128 16.96 -14.51 10.68
C VAL A 128 16.35 -14.28 12.06
N PRO A 129 16.23 -13.03 12.53
CA PRO A 129 15.64 -12.74 13.83
C PRO A 129 14.25 -13.39 13.98
N GLN A 130 13.87 -13.69 15.22
CA GLN A 130 12.49 -14.05 15.55
C GLN A 130 11.97 -13.03 16.53
N PRO A 131 10.91 -12.27 16.19
CA PRO A 131 10.40 -11.26 17.09
C PRO A 131 9.71 -11.88 18.29
N GLU A 132 10.01 -11.30 19.46
CA GLU A 132 9.20 -11.44 20.67
C GLU A 132 7.77 -10.96 20.43
N PRO A 133 6.80 -11.36 21.28
CA PRO A 133 5.39 -11.08 21.04
C PRO A 133 5.05 -9.61 20.78
N ASP A 134 5.58 -8.67 21.56
CA ASP A 134 5.35 -7.23 21.39
C ASP A 134 5.91 -6.70 20.06
N ALA A 135 7.10 -7.19 19.66
CA ALA A 135 7.71 -6.81 18.40
C ALA A 135 6.92 -7.36 17.21
N ARG A 136 6.37 -8.57 17.32
CA ARG A 136 5.47 -9.17 16.32
C ARG A 136 4.18 -8.37 16.17
N LEU A 137 3.59 -7.93 17.28
CA LEU A 137 2.47 -6.99 17.25
C LEU A 137 2.88 -5.68 16.56
N GLY A 138 4.07 -5.15 16.86
CA GLY A 138 4.62 -3.95 16.20
C GLY A 138 4.69 -4.09 14.68
N ILE A 139 5.13 -5.24 14.15
CA ILE A 139 5.12 -5.51 12.70
C ILE A 139 3.69 -5.51 12.14
N ALA A 140 2.74 -6.16 12.83
CA ALA A 140 1.32 -6.17 12.41
C ALA A 140 0.73 -4.74 12.38
N VAL A 141 1.08 -3.90 13.36
CA VAL A 141 0.70 -2.48 13.39
C VAL A 141 1.33 -1.72 12.22
N ALA A 142 2.62 -1.94 11.92
CA ALA A 142 3.32 -1.29 10.82
C ALA A 142 2.69 -1.63 9.46
N LEU A 143 2.37 -2.91 9.21
CA LEU A 143 1.61 -3.38 8.04
C LEU A 143 0.28 -2.65 7.88
N THR A 144 -0.49 -2.61 8.96
CA THR A 144 -1.82 -2.00 8.97
C THR A 144 -1.73 -0.48 8.75
N GLY A 145 -0.68 0.15 9.30
CA GLY A 145 -0.34 1.54 9.06
C GLY A 145 -0.08 1.83 7.58
N LEU A 146 0.85 1.08 6.98
CA LEU A 146 1.27 1.27 5.59
C LEU A 146 0.10 1.10 4.62
N PHE A 147 -0.59 -0.04 4.66
CA PHE A 147 -1.69 -0.29 3.71
C PHE A 147 -2.88 0.63 3.97
N GLY A 148 -3.14 0.99 5.22
CA GLY A 148 -4.18 1.97 5.55
C GLY A 148 -3.93 3.34 4.89
N ARG A 149 -2.68 3.82 4.89
CA ARG A 149 -2.31 5.08 4.21
C ARG A 149 -2.45 4.98 2.69
N LEU A 150 -1.96 3.89 2.09
CA LEU A 150 -2.07 3.70 0.64
C LEU A 150 -3.55 3.66 0.20
N HIS A 151 -4.40 2.92 0.93
CA HIS A 151 -5.83 2.86 0.65
C HIS A 151 -6.53 4.21 0.87
N ALA A 152 -6.17 4.94 1.92
CA ALA A 152 -6.71 6.28 2.18
C ALA A 152 -6.35 7.28 1.06
N ALA A 153 -5.21 7.09 0.40
CA ALA A 153 -4.78 7.86 -0.76
C ALA A 153 -5.44 7.41 -2.08
N GLY A 154 -6.36 6.44 -2.05
CA GLY A 154 -7.02 5.92 -3.25
C GLY A 154 -6.10 5.03 -4.11
N LEU A 155 -5.11 4.40 -3.49
CA LEU A 155 -4.22 3.45 -4.16
C LEU A 155 -4.68 2.00 -3.90
N VAL A 156 -4.62 1.19 -4.94
CA VAL A 156 -4.78 -0.26 -4.89
C VAL A 156 -3.40 -0.87 -5.09
N VAL A 157 -2.95 -1.68 -4.13
CA VAL A 157 -1.67 -2.37 -4.16
C VAL A 157 -1.72 -3.58 -5.09
N GLY A 158 -2.80 -4.37 -5.00
CA GLY A 158 -3.05 -5.51 -5.85
C GLY A 158 -2.23 -6.74 -5.49
N ASP A 159 -0.89 -6.68 -5.58
CA ASP A 159 -0.02 -7.82 -5.26
C ASP A 159 0.52 -7.78 -3.82
N LEU A 160 -0.41 -7.88 -2.88
CA LEU A 160 -0.09 -8.06 -1.47
C LEU A 160 0.26 -9.53 -1.18
N SER A 161 1.55 -9.79 -0.95
CA SER A 161 2.04 -11.12 -0.59
C SER A 161 3.23 -11.06 0.36
N GLN A 162 3.61 -12.22 0.93
CA GLN A 162 4.78 -12.33 1.79
C GLN A 162 6.12 -12.03 1.10
N ALA A 163 6.18 -12.17 -0.23
CA ALA A 163 7.41 -11.94 -1.00
C ALA A 163 7.66 -10.45 -1.23
N ASN A 164 6.60 -9.65 -1.28
CA ASN A 164 6.67 -8.23 -1.56
C ASN A 164 6.82 -7.36 -0.31
N VAL A 165 6.89 -7.96 0.88
CA VAL A 165 7.05 -7.22 2.14
C VAL A 165 8.29 -7.68 2.87
N LEU A 166 9.15 -6.73 3.17
CA LEU A 166 10.28 -6.91 4.07
C LEU A 166 9.93 -6.40 5.47
N TRP A 167 10.66 -6.88 6.47
CA TRP A 167 10.50 -6.40 7.84
C TRP A 167 11.86 -6.26 8.55
N THR A 168 11.86 -5.46 9.61
CA THR A 168 13.01 -5.21 10.48
C THR A 168 12.54 -5.02 11.92
N LEU A 169 13.44 -5.24 12.88
CA LEU A 169 13.26 -4.92 14.30
C LEU A 169 14.14 -3.74 14.74
N THR A 170 14.89 -3.14 13.82
CA THR A 170 15.90 -2.12 14.13
C THR A 170 15.64 -0.83 13.34
N PRO A 171 15.59 0.34 14.01
CA PRO A 171 15.66 0.52 15.47
C PRO A 171 14.39 0.05 16.22
N GLU A 172 13.30 -0.11 15.50
CA GLU A 172 12.01 -0.58 15.99
C GLU A 172 11.31 -1.46 14.92
N PRO A 173 10.25 -2.20 15.27
CA PRO A 173 9.47 -2.98 14.31
C PRO A 173 8.94 -2.13 13.15
N ALA A 174 9.40 -2.43 11.93
CA ALA A 174 8.98 -1.72 10.71
C ALA A 174 8.88 -2.67 9.52
N VAL A 175 8.24 -2.19 8.45
CA VAL A 175 8.03 -2.92 7.20
C VAL A 175 8.45 -2.07 6.01
N PHE A 176 8.82 -2.73 4.92
CA PHE A 176 9.16 -2.08 3.66
C PHE A 176 8.52 -2.82 2.50
N LEU A 177 7.74 -2.12 1.68
CA LEU A 177 7.02 -2.69 0.54
C LEU A 177 7.89 -2.65 -0.72
N LEU A 178 8.04 -3.79 -1.37
CA LEU A 178 8.70 -3.94 -2.67
C LEU A 178 7.67 -3.85 -3.80
N ASP A 179 8.15 -3.84 -5.04
CA ASP A 179 7.32 -3.99 -6.25
C ASP A 179 6.13 -3.02 -6.32
N CYS A 180 6.41 -1.75 -5.98
CA CYS A 180 5.41 -0.69 -5.96
C CYS A 180 4.95 -0.23 -7.34
N ASP A 181 5.55 -0.72 -8.43
CA ASP A 181 5.11 -0.46 -9.79
C ASP A 181 3.84 -1.23 -10.17
N GLY A 182 3.45 -2.26 -9.40
CA GLY A 182 2.15 -2.89 -9.51
C GLY A 182 1.00 -2.06 -8.91
N ILE A 183 1.31 -1.05 -8.08
CA ILE A 183 0.31 -0.19 -7.43
C ILE A 183 -0.38 0.66 -8.49
N ARG A 184 -1.69 0.86 -8.33
CA ARG A 184 -2.50 1.70 -9.23
C ARG A 184 -3.38 2.67 -8.48
N LEU A 185 -3.60 3.82 -9.09
CA LEU A 185 -4.65 4.73 -8.65
C LEU A 185 -6.01 4.10 -9.02
N VAL A 186 -7.00 4.19 -8.12
CA VAL A 186 -8.35 3.71 -8.41
C VAL A 186 -8.86 4.34 -9.72
N GLY A 187 -9.38 3.48 -10.60
CA GLY A 187 -9.88 3.88 -11.92
C GLY A 187 -8.81 3.96 -13.03
N ARG A 188 -7.53 3.70 -12.74
CA ARG A 188 -6.46 3.58 -13.75
C ARG A 188 -6.01 2.12 -13.96
N PRO A 189 -5.51 1.77 -15.16
CA PRO A 189 -4.88 0.47 -15.39
C PRO A 189 -3.59 0.32 -14.57
N ALA A 190 -3.15 -0.92 -14.36
CA ALA A 190 -1.84 -1.21 -13.76
C ALA A 190 -0.71 -0.98 -14.79
N VAL A 191 0.54 -0.91 -14.33
CA VAL A 191 1.72 -0.78 -15.21
C VAL A 191 1.93 -2.04 -16.05
N LEU A 192 1.69 -3.21 -15.45
CA LEU A 192 1.69 -4.52 -16.07
C LEU A 192 0.52 -5.34 -15.50
N ASP A 193 0.08 -6.36 -16.22
CA ASP A 193 -0.85 -7.35 -15.69
C ASP A 193 -0.25 -8.00 -14.43
N GLN A 194 -1.07 -8.07 -13.38
CA GLN A 194 -0.65 -8.63 -12.11
C GLN A 194 -0.70 -10.15 -12.15
N ALA A 195 0.39 -10.78 -11.72
CA ALA A 195 0.37 -12.21 -11.47
C ALA A 195 -0.35 -12.50 -10.15
N ASP A 196 -1.08 -13.61 -10.10
CA ASP A 196 -1.65 -14.09 -8.85
C ASP A 196 -0.57 -14.79 -8.03
N THR A 197 -0.35 -14.33 -6.79
CA THR A 197 0.46 -15.08 -5.83
C THR A 197 -0.38 -16.23 -5.23
N PRO A 198 0.05 -17.51 -5.35
CA PRO A 198 -0.67 -18.64 -4.77
C PRO A 198 -0.92 -18.46 -3.27
N ASP A 199 -2.09 -18.89 -2.79
CA ASP A 199 -2.52 -18.74 -1.39
C ASP A 199 -2.73 -17.29 -0.90
N TRP A 200 -2.72 -16.29 -1.80
CA TRP A 200 -2.99 -14.88 -1.47
C TRP A 200 -4.19 -14.29 -2.21
N HIS A 201 -4.86 -15.04 -3.08
CA HIS A 201 -6.04 -14.53 -3.79
C HIS A 201 -7.25 -14.35 -2.85
N ASP A 202 -8.08 -13.34 -3.09
CA ASP A 202 -9.42 -13.28 -2.47
C ASP A 202 -10.32 -14.29 -3.20
N PRO A 203 -10.87 -15.31 -2.51
CA PRO A 203 -11.69 -16.34 -3.15
C PRO A 203 -13.06 -15.82 -3.62
N LEU A 204 -13.48 -14.65 -3.14
CA LEU A 204 -14.80 -14.08 -3.45
C LEU A 204 -14.72 -12.81 -4.30
N ALA A 205 -13.51 -12.31 -4.60
CA ALA A 205 -13.34 -11.22 -5.56
C ALA A 205 -13.54 -11.73 -6.99
N PRO A 206 -14.06 -10.89 -7.91
CA PRO A 206 -14.10 -11.24 -9.33
C PRO A 206 -12.70 -11.55 -9.87
N ALA A 207 -12.60 -12.60 -10.68
CA ALA A 207 -11.32 -13.04 -11.25
C ALA A 207 -10.61 -11.91 -12.01
N GLY A 208 -9.29 -11.79 -11.83
CA GLY A 208 -8.47 -10.77 -12.47
C GLY A 208 -8.71 -9.34 -11.95
N THR A 209 -9.45 -9.16 -10.85
CA THR A 209 -9.68 -7.82 -10.28
C THR A 209 -8.82 -7.58 -9.03
N ALA A 210 -8.04 -6.50 -9.07
CA ALA A 210 -7.39 -5.94 -7.90
C ALA A 210 -8.16 -4.69 -7.47
N THR A 211 -8.80 -4.68 -6.31
CA THR A 211 -9.54 -3.52 -5.78
C THR A 211 -9.11 -3.22 -4.35
N VAL A 212 -9.52 -2.05 -3.83
CA VAL A 212 -9.32 -1.75 -2.40
C VAL A 212 -9.93 -2.85 -1.52
N ASP A 213 -11.09 -3.37 -1.89
CA ASP A 213 -11.72 -4.47 -1.14
C ASP A 213 -10.93 -5.80 -1.20
N SER A 214 -10.47 -6.25 -2.37
CA SER A 214 -9.62 -7.45 -2.45
C SER A 214 -8.29 -7.24 -1.71
N ASP A 215 -7.72 -6.04 -1.74
CA ASP A 215 -6.53 -5.72 -0.95
C ASP A 215 -6.81 -5.80 0.55
N ARG A 216 -7.98 -5.36 1.03
CA ARG A 216 -8.36 -5.50 2.44
C ARG A 216 -8.42 -6.97 2.86
N TYR A 217 -8.86 -7.87 1.98
CA TYR A 217 -8.75 -9.30 2.21
C TYR A 217 -7.30 -9.75 2.34
N LYS A 218 -6.44 -9.39 1.37
CA LYS A 218 -5.01 -9.76 1.36
C LYS A 218 -4.24 -9.17 2.56
N ALA A 219 -4.57 -7.95 2.96
CA ALA A 219 -4.00 -7.33 4.15
C ALA A 219 -4.48 -8.03 5.43
N SER A 220 -5.77 -8.41 5.49
CA SER A 220 -6.29 -9.22 6.61
C SER A 220 -5.56 -10.57 6.71
N LEU A 221 -5.36 -11.27 5.58
CA LEU A 221 -4.52 -12.45 5.49
C LEU A 221 -3.13 -12.19 6.07
N MET A 222 -2.46 -11.15 5.59
CA MET A 222 -1.11 -10.80 6.03
C MET A 222 -1.02 -10.59 7.54
N ILE A 223 -1.92 -9.76 8.09
CA ILE A 223 -1.97 -9.43 9.51
C ILE A 223 -2.23 -10.70 10.34
N GLY A 224 -3.23 -11.50 9.99
CA GLY A 224 -3.53 -12.71 10.74
C GLY A 224 -2.42 -13.76 10.67
N ARG A 225 -1.83 -13.96 9.50
CA ARG A 225 -0.68 -14.88 9.32
C ARG A 225 0.52 -14.46 10.17
N VAL A 226 0.78 -13.15 10.27
CA VAL A 226 1.83 -12.62 11.17
C VAL A 226 1.50 -12.90 12.63
N LEU A 227 0.27 -12.62 13.07
CA LEU A 227 -0.15 -12.79 14.47
C LEU A 227 -0.17 -14.27 14.91
N MET A 228 -0.48 -15.19 13.99
CA MET A 228 -0.57 -16.63 14.26
C MET A 228 0.73 -17.38 13.97
N ARG A 229 1.66 -16.78 13.21
CA ARG A 229 2.82 -17.47 12.61
C ARG A 229 2.37 -18.74 11.87
N ASP A 230 1.40 -18.54 10.98
CA ASP A 230 0.85 -19.59 10.12
C ASP A 230 0.79 -19.05 8.69
N PRO A 231 1.52 -19.63 7.72
CA PRO A 231 1.54 -19.14 6.35
C PRO A 231 0.30 -19.55 5.55
N TYR A 232 -0.56 -20.43 6.08
CA TYR A 232 -1.75 -20.96 5.41
C TYR A 232 -3.05 -20.52 6.08
N ALA A 233 -2.97 -19.76 7.17
CA ALA A 233 -4.14 -19.18 7.79
C ALA A 233 -4.89 -18.30 6.79
N HIS A 234 -6.22 -18.40 6.82
CA HIS A 234 -7.13 -17.62 5.99
C HIS A 234 -8.43 -17.27 6.72
N PRO A 235 -9.01 -16.09 6.44
CA PRO A 235 -10.32 -15.71 6.96
C PRO A 235 -11.34 -16.83 6.73
N GLY A 236 -12.18 -17.08 7.73
CA GLY A 236 -13.16 -18.18 7.73
C GLY A 236 -12.70 -19.42 8.50
N ARG A 237 -11.43 -19.46 8.91
CA ARG A 237 -10.92 -20.40 9.92
C ARG A 237 -10.76 -19.72 11.28
N PRO A 238 -10.78 -20.49 12.38
CA PRO A 238 -10.46 -19.95 13.69
C PRO A 238 -9.11 -19.25 13.69
N MET A 239 -9.06 -18.04 14.23
CA MET A 239 -7.81 -17.35 14.49
C MET A 239 -7.21 -17.86 15.80
N ALA A 240 -5.91 -18.10 15.89
CA ALA A 240 -5.25 -18.49 17.13
C ALA A 240 -3.91 -17.75 17.21
N PRO A 241 -3.90 -16.49 17.71
CA PRO A 241 -2.67 -15.71 17.82
C PRO A 241 -1.66 -16.42 18.72
N LEU A 242 -0.37 -16.16 18.50
CA LEU A 242 0.66 -16.62 19.43
C LEU A 242 0.46 -16.00 20.82
N SER A 243 0.74 -16.79 21.86
CA SER A 243 0.63 -16.36 23.24
C SER A 243 1.41 -15.07 23.50
N GLY A 244 0.78 -14.11 24.18
CA GLY A 244 1.39 -12.83 24.54
C GLY A 244 1.43 -11.79 23.43
N VAL A 245 1.06 -12.12 22.18
CA VAL A 245 1.04 -11.13 21.08
C VAL A 245 -0.13 -10.16 21.23
N LEU A 246 -1.28 -10.68 21.67
CA LEU A 246 -2.48 -9.90 21.92
C LEU A 246 -2.95 -10.17 23.36
N ASP A 247 -3.47 -9.13 24.01
CA ASP A 247 -4.31 -9.31 25.20
C ASP A 247 -5.72 -9.74 24.79
N ASP A 248 -6.52 -10.20 25.76
CA ASP A 248 -7.89 -10.71 25.53
C ASP A 248 -8.76 -9.72 24.75
N ARG A 249 -8.58 -8.42 25.01
CA ARG A 249 -9.38 -7.37 24.38
C ARG A 249 -9.02 -7.20 22.90
N ARG A 250 -7.73 -7.04 22.59
CA ARG A 250 -7.23 -6.94 21.22
C ARG A 250 -7.56 -8.20 20.45
N GLU A 251 -7.39 -9.36 21.08
CA GLU A 251 -7.72 -10.64 20.49
C GLU A 251 -9.20 -10.74 20.11
N ALA A 252 -10.13 -10.37 21.01
CA ALA A 252 -11.55 -10.37 20.70
C ALA A 252 -11.90 -9.47 19.51
N ALA A 253 -11.35 -8.25 19.47
CA ALA A 253 -11.57 -7.31 18.38
C ALA A 253 -11.01 -7.84 17.04
N VAL A 254 -9.77 -8.34 17.07
CA VAL A 254 -9.08 -8.90 15.90
C VAL A 254 -9.79 -10.15 15.37
N ARG A 255 -10.27 -11.04 16.23
CA ARG A 255 -11.09 -12.20 15.85
C ARG A 255 -12.36 -11.78 15.10
N GLY A 256 -13.02 -10.71 15.55
CA GLY A 256 -14.19 -10.16 14.88
C GLY A 256 -13.89 -9.62 13.47
N LEU A 257 -12.76 -8.93 13.30
CA LEU A 257 -12.31 -8.45 11.98
C LEU A 257 -11.91 -9.61 11.07
N TRP A 258 -11.17 -10.58 11.60
CA TRP A 258 -10.77 -11.79 10.86
C TRP A 258 -11.99 -12.58 10.34
N ALA A 259 -13.03 -12.74 11.17
CA ALA A 259 -14.28 -13.38 10.73
C ALA A 259 -14.98 -12.57 9.63
N ARG A 260 -15.07 -11.25 9.76
CA ARG A 260 -15.67 -10.35 8.75
C ARG A 260 -14.90 -10.31 7.44
N ALA A 261 -13.58 -10.49 7.49
CA ALA A 261 -12.75 -10.58 6.28
C ALA A 261 -13.13 -11.79 5.41
N ALA A 262 -13.82 -12.80 5.95
CA ALA A 262 -14.33 -13.95 5.21
C ALA A 262 -15.72 -13.72 4.57
N GLY A 263 -16.33 -12.55 4.77
CA GLY A 263 -17.69 -12.26 4.31
C GLY A 263 -17.84 -12.15 2.78
N PRO A 264 -18.90 -11.54 2.27
CA PRO A 264 -19.02 -11.22 0.85
C PRO A 264 -17.96 -10.21 0.36
N TYR A 265 -17.62 -10.27 -0.92
CA TYR A 265 -16.86 -9.19 -1.57
C TYR A 265 -17.61 -7.85 -1.42
N GLY A 266 -16.86 -6.79 -1.12
CA GLY A 266 -17.35 -5.45 -0.80
C GLY A 266 -17.58 -5.21 0.71
N SER A 267 -17.47 -6.24 1.56
CA SER A 267 -17.72 -6.13 3.00
C SER A 267 -16.46 -6.21 3.87
N ARG A 268 -15.26 -6.21 3.26
CA ARG A 268 -14.00 -6.45 3.97
C ARG A 268 -13.72 -5.32 4.96
N PRO A 269 -13.28 -5.61 6.19
CA PRO A 269 -12.91 -4.55 7.13
C PRO A 269 -11.83 -3.65 6.56
N ASP A 270 -11.97 -2.34 6.75
CA ASP A 270 -10.90 -1.42 6.39
C ASP A 270 -9.74 -1.47 7.40
N LEU A 271 -8.58 -0.96 6.98
CA LEU A 271 -7.36 -1.00 7.78
C LEU A 271 -7.43 -0.04 8.99
N GLY A 272 -8.33 0.96 9.00
CA GLY A 272 -8.58 1.78 10.18
C GLY A 272 -9.26 1.00 11.30
N GLN A 273 -10.16 0.06 10.95
CA GLN A 273 -10.74 -0.88 11.93
C GLN A 273 -9.65 -1.78 12.53
N TRP A 274 -8.74 -2.30 11.71
CA TRP A 274 -7.59 -3.08 12.17
C TRP A 274 -6.64 -2.27 13.06
N GLN A 275 -6.33 -1.02 12.71
CA GLN A 275 -5.50 -0.13 13.53
C GLN A 275 -6.12 0.09 14.90
N THR A 276 -7.44 0.33 14.94
CA THR A 276 -8.19 0.53 16.19
C THR A 276 -8.14 -0.73 17.07
N ALA A 277 -8.35 -1.89 16.47
CA ALA A 277 -8.30 -3.18 17.17
C ALA A 277 -6.91 -3.47 17.74
N LEU A 278 -5.85 -3.30 16.96
CA LEU A 278 -4.47 -3.55 17.39
C LEU A 278 -3.98 -2.51 18.42
N ALA A 279 -4.43 -1.26 18.33
CA ALA A 279 -4.11 -0.24 19.32
C ALA A 279 -4.77 -0.50 20.69
N GLY A 280 -5.83 -1.31 20.74
CA GLY A 280 -6.61 -1.56 21.96
C GLY A 280 -7.52 -0.39 22.37
N ARG A 281 -7.83 0.54 21.45
CA ARG A 281 -8.68 1.72 21.73
C ARG A 281 -10.17 1.35 21.69
N GLU A 282 -11.01 2.07 22.42
CA GLU A 282 -12.47 1.91 22.33
C GLU A 282 -12.98 2.41 20.99
N THR A 283 -13.78 1.59 20.30
CA THR A 283 -14.65 2.09 19.24
C THR A 283 -15.97 2.47 19.90
N ILE A 284 -16.18 3.76 20.17
CA ILE A 284 -17.51 4.24 20.55
C ILE A 284 -18.38 4.08 19.30
N LYS A 285 -19.30 3.11 19.32
CA LYS A 285 -20.38 3.05 18.32
C LYS A 285 -21.21 4.31 18.50
N LEU A 286 -21.06 5.29 17.61
CA LEU A 286 -22.10 6.29 17.41
C LEU A 286 -23.32 5.54 16.87
N ILE A 287 -24.28 5.30 17.76
CA ILE A 287 -25.64 4.95 17.34
C ILE A 287 -26.11 6.18 16.58
N ALA A 288 -26.27 6.06 15.26
CA ALA A 288 -26.90 7.09 14.48
C ALA A 288 -28.28 7.35 15.10
N ALA A 289 -28.46 8.50 15.72
CA ALA A 289 -29.78 8.96 16.12
C ALA A 289 -30.67 8.92 14.86
N ALA A 290 -31.89 8.43 15.00
CA ALA A 290 -32.85 8.43 13.90
C ALA A 290 -32.87 9.83 13.26
N PRO A 291 -32.80 9.92 11.92
CA PRO A 291 -32.80 11.23 11.27
C PRO A 291 -34.04 11.99 11.71
N ALA A 292 -33.83 13.23 12.18
CA ALA A 292 -34.95 14.10 12.55
C ALA A 292 -35.94 14.14 11.37
N PRO A 293 -37.26 14.00 11.63
CA PRO A 293 -38.25 14.06 10.58
C PRO A 293 -38.06 15.34 9.78
N ARG A 294 -37.90 15.21 8.45
CA ARG A 294 -37.75 16.37 7.57
C ARG A 294 -38.93 17.32 7.82
N PRO A 295 -38.70 18.61 8.11
CA PRO A 295 -39.79 19.57 8.20
C PRO A 295 -40.55 19.55 6.88
N VAL A 296 -41.88 19.48 6.96
CA VAL A 296 -42.75 19.55 5.79
C VAL A 296 -42.51 20.91 5.15
N VAL A 297 -41.91 20.91 3.96
CA VAL A 297 -41.73 22.13 3.17
C VAL A 297 -43.10 22.55 2.69
N ASP A 298 -43.62 23.63 3.27
CA ASP A 298 -44.83 24.28 2.76
C ASP A 298 -44.53 24.88 1.39
N ARG A 299 -45.04 24.23 0.34
CA ARG A 299 -44.85 24.65 -1.05
C ARG A 299 -45.60 25.95 -1.38
N SER A 300 -46.56 26.39 -0.56
CA SER A 300 -47.29 27.65 -0.77
C SER A 300 -46.39 28.88 -0.63
N MET A 301 -45.23 28.75 0.04
CA MET A 301 -44.20 29.79 0.14
C MET A 301 -43.50 30.07 -1.20
N PHE A 302 -43.63 29.19 -2.19
CA PHE A 302 -42.99 29.33 -3.51
C PHE A 302 -43.94 29.78 -4.62
N ASP A 303 -45.25 29.82 -4.36
CA ASP A 303 -46.29 30.13 -5.37
C ASP A 303 -46.88 31.55 -5.26
N THR A 304 -46.24 32.46 -4.54
CA THR A 304 -46.62 33.88 -4.62
C THR A 304 -45.88 34.58 -5.75
N ALA A 305 -46.63 34.91 -6.80
CA ALA A 305 -46.20 35.81 -7.87
C ALA A 305 -45.78 37.17 -7.28
N ARG A 306 -44.49 37.31 -6.95
CA ARG A 306 -43.92 38.59 -6.55
C ARG A 306 -43.99 39.55 -7.75
N GLN A 307 -44.81 40.60 -7.62
CA GLN A 307 -44.71 41.79 -8.47
C GLN A 307 -43.27 42.31 -8.37
N ARG A 308 -42.48 42.09 -9.42
CA ARG A 308 -41.14 42.68 -9.55
C ARG A 308 -41.30 44.16 -9.81
N GLY A 309 -41.02 44.99 -8.81
CA GLY A 309 -40.79 46.41 -9.02
C GLY A 309 -39.59 46.60 -9.96
N THR A 310 -39.78 47.35 -11.03
CA THR A 310 -38.75 47.65 -12.03
C THR A 310 -37.74 48.63 -11.45
N ILE A 311 -36.47 48.23 -11.35
CA ILE A 311 -35.37 49.14 -11.01
C ILE A 311 -34.98 49.90 -12.28
N GLN A 312 -35.14 51.23 -12.26
CA GLN A 312 -34.65 52.12 -13.32
C GLN A 312 -33.13 52.29 -13.20
N LEU A 313 -32.39 51.75 -14.17
CA LEU A 313 -30.97 52.03 -14.37
C LEU A 313 -30.82 53.11 -15.43
N ASN A 314 -30.79 54.38 -15.02
CA ASN A 314 -30.41 55.46 -15.92
C ASN A 314 -28.89 55.65 -15.90
N GLY A 315 -28.27 55.27 -17.02
CA GLY A 315 -26.94 55.70 -17.41
C GLY A 315 -27.02 56.50 -18.71
N ARG A 316 -26.38 57.67 -18.72
CA ARG A 316 -25.86 58.53 -19.83
C ARG A 316 -25.75 59.94 -19.22
N GLY A 317 -24.69 60.72 -19.34
CA GLY A 317 -23.45 60.76 -20.10
C GLY A 317 -22.94 62.20 -19.91
N GLY A 318 -21.63 62.45 -19.84
CA GLY A 318 -21.10 63.84 -19.83
C GLY A 318 -21.33 64.55 -21.18
N PRO A 319 -20.80 65.77 -21.44
CA PRO A 319 -20.02 66.68 -20.59
C PRO A 319 -20.59 68.12 -20.52
N GLY A 320 -19.97 68.98 -19.70
CA GLY A 320 -20.17 70.43 -19.65
C GLY A 320 -19.09 71.07 -18.79
#